data_AF-A0A6S6QWE5-F1
#
_entry.id   AF-A0A6S6QWE5-F1
#
_cell.length_a   1.000
_cell.length_b   1.000
_cell.length_c   1.000
_cell.angle_alpha   90.00
_cell.angle_beta   90.00
_cell.angle_gamma   90.00
#
_symmetry.space_group_name_H-M   'P 1'
#
loop_
_entity.id
_entity.type
_entity.pdbx_description
1 polymer ?
#
loop_
_entity_poly.entity_id
_entity_poly.type
_entity_poly.pdbx_seq_one_letter_code
_entity_poly.pdbx_strand_id
1 'polypeptide(L)' 'MSDVYLIEVGGRAVGLVARDEDGLSYRFHAAVPRAFGLDGRVFKTPDDAQAAARKALGAKPSEAPSQLEDAA' A
#
# COMPACT_ATOMS: atom_id res chain seq x y z
N MET A 1 -20.96 -7.15 -8.23
CA MET A 1 -20.27 -6.46 -9.33
C MET A 1 -18.88 -6.16 -8.80
N SER A 2 -17.86 -6.80 -9.36
CA SER A 2 -16.49 -6.70 -8.84
C SER A 2 -15.87 -5.41 -9.36
N ASP A 3 -16.03 -4.31 -8.62
CA ASP A 3 -15.36 -3.06 -8.94
C ASP A 3 -13.89 -3.20 -8.52
N VAL A 4 -12.98 -3.02 -9.48
CA VAL A 4 -11.53 -3.06 -9.26
C VAL A 4 -10.93 -1.74 -9.73
N TYR A 5 -10.09 -1.14 -8.90
CA TYR A 5 -9.44 0.14 -9.18
C TYR A 5 -7.93 -0.04 -9.13
N LEU A 6 -7.23 0.58 -10.08
CA LEU A 6 -5.77 0.65 -10.08
C LEU A 6 -5.30 1.76 -9.14
N ILE A 7 -4.31 1.47 -8.30
CA ILE A 7 -3.65 2.46 -7.46
C ILE A 7 -2.32 2.82 -8.10
N GLU A 8 -2.16 4.10 -8.41
CA GLU A 8 -0.95 4.67 -9.01
C GLU A 8 -0.35 5.77 -8.15
N VAL A 9 0.97 5.71 -7.95
CA VAL A 9 1.74 6.77 -7.28
C VAL A 9 2.88 7.19 -8.19
N GLY A 10 2.95 8.49 -8.50
CA GLY A 10 3.99 9.02 -9.40
C GLY A 10 3.94 8.44 -10.82
N GLY A 11 2.74 8.11 -11.33
CA GLY A 11 2.57 7.51 -12.66
C GLY A 11 2.97 6.03 -12.75
N ARG A 12 3.15 5.35 -11.61
CA ARG A 12 3.45 3.92 -11.57
C ARG A 12 2.36 3.17 -10.81
N ALA A 13 1.87 2.08 -11.40
CA ALA A 13 1.02 1.11 -10.73
C ALA A 13 1.74 0.50 -9.52
N VAL A 14 1.15 0.65 -8.34
CA VAL A 14 1.70 0.13 -7.06
C VAL A 14 0.83 -0.94 -6.42
N GLY A 15 -0.42 -1.04 -6.85
CA GLY A 15 -1.36 -2.07 -6.42
C GLY A 15 -2.72 -1.87 -7.08
N LEU A 16 -3.65 -2.72 -6.70
CA LEU A 16 -5.07 -2.60 -7.06
C LEU A 16 -5.91 -2.73 -5.80
N VAL A 17 -7.11 -2.16 -5.82
CA VAL A 17 -8.13 -2.41 -4.80
C VAL A 17 -9.33 -3.09 -5.43
N ALA A 18 -9.78 -4.18 -4.81
CA ALA A 18 -10.99 -4.89 -5.20
C ALA A 18 -12.06 -4.67 -4.14
N ARG A 19 -13.30 -4.43 -4.56
CA ARG A 19 -14.45 -4.39 -3.64
C ARG A 19 -14.62 -5.77 -2.98
N ASP A 20 -14.70 -5.79 -1.65
CA ASP A 20 -14.85 -7.01 -0.86
C ASP A 20 -16.30 -7.54 -0.95
N GLU A 21 -16.53 -8.77 -0.48
CA GLU A 21 -17.84 -9.44 -0.58
C GLU A 21 -18.95 -8.71 0.19
N ASP A 22 -18.59 -7.95 1.22
CA ASP A 22 -19.52 -7.12 1.98
C ASP A 22 -20.12 -5.95 1.16
N GLY A 23 -19.50 -5.62 0.01
CA GLY A 23 -19.89 -4.50 -0.85
C GLY A 23 -19.68 -3.12 -0.22
N LEU A 24 -19.11 -3.01 0.97
CA LEU A 24 -18.91 -1.77 1.72
C LEU A 24 -17.43 -1.42 1.88
N SER A 25 -16.54 -2.36 1.57
CA SER A 25 -15.12 -2.21 1.75
C SER A 25 -14.32 -2.62 0.52
N TYR A 26 -13.05 -2.24 0.52
CA TYR A 26 -12.11 -2.47 -0.55
C TYR A 26 -10.83 -3.04 0.01
N ARG A 27 -10.36 -4.14 -0.57
CA ARG A 27 -9.12 -4.81 -0.18
C ARG A 27 -8.00 -4.43 -1.12
N PHE A 28 -6.87 -4.01 -0.56
CA PHE A 28 -5.67 -3.68 -1.31
C PHE A 28 -4.85 -4.92 -1.62
N HIS A 29 -4.38 -5.02 -2.87
CA HIS A 29 -3.47 -6.04 -3.36
C HIS A 29 -2.23 -5.36 -3.93
N ALA A 30 -1.08 -5.60 -3.31
CA ALA A 30 0.16 -4.92 -3.65
C ALA A 30 0.80 -5.51 -4.92
N ALA A 31 1.27 -4.63 -5.81
CA ALA A 31 1.99 -5.01 -7.02
C ALA A 31 3.50 -4.74 -6.94
N VAL A 32 3.97 -4.07 -5.88
CA VAL A 32 5.38 -3.73 -5.68
C VAL A 32 5.82 -3.91 -4.22
N PRO A 33 7.11 -4.27 -3.95
CA PRO A 33 7.59 -4.53 -2.59
C PRO A 33 7.38 -3.37 -1.60
N ARG A 34 7.54 -2.13 -2.07
CA ARG A 34 7.33 -0.93 -1.24
C ARG A 34 5.87 -0.77 -0.76
N ALA A 35 4.92 -1.45 -1.40
CA ALA A 35 3.51 -1.43 -1.04
C ALA A 35 3.08 -2.69 -0.25
N PHE A 36 3.96 -3.65 0.03
CA PHE A 36 3.60 -4.90 0.74
C PHE A 36 3.08 -4.65 2.16
N GLY A 37 3.49 -3.57 2.82
CA GLY A 37 2.89 -3.15 4.10
C GLY A 37 1.42 -2.74 4.00
N LEU A 38 0.88 -2.64 2.78
CA LEU A 38 -0.54 -2.40 2.52
C LEU A 38 -1.30 -3.64 2.03
N ASP A 39 -0.62 -4.74 1.74
CA ASP A 39 -1.25 -5.93 1.16
C ASP A 39 -2.30 -6.51 2.11
N GLY A 40 -3.48 -6.83 1.58
CA GLY A 40 -4.62 -7.35 2.33
C GLY A 40 -5.33 -6.34 3.23
N ARG A 41 -4.85 -5.10 3.36
CA ARG A 41 -5.52 -4.06 4.16
C ARG A 41 -6.85 -3.69 3.54
N VAL A 42 -7.83 -3.46 4.41
CA VAL A 42 -9.20 -3.09 4.04
C VAL A 42 -9.40 -1.58 4.22
N PHE A 43 -10.03 -0.95 3.24
CA PHE A 43 -10.33 0.47 3.17
C PHE A 43 -11.82 0.69 2.91
N LYS A 44 -12.36 1.82 3.36
CA LYS A 44 -13.77 2.19 3.10
C LYS A 44 -13.98 2.64 1.67
N THR A 45 -12.96 3.28 1.08
CA THR A 45 -12.99 3.79 -0.29
C THR A 45 -11.68 3.50 -1.01
N PRO A 46 -11.69 3.45 -2.36
CA PRO A 46 -10.45 3.40 -3.15
C PRO A 46 -9.53 4.59 -2.88
N ASP A 47 -10.10 5.77 -2.61
CA ASP A 47 -9.33 6.99 -2.32
C ASP A 47 -8.54 6.90 -1.01
N ASP A 48 -9.09 6.26 0.03
CA ASP A 48 -8.37 5.99 1.27
C ASP A 48 -7.15 5.10 1.01
N ALA A 49 -7.30 4.11 0.14
CA ALA A 49 -6.21 3.23 -0.26
C ALA A 49 -5.13 3.98 -1.08
N GLN A 50 -5.55 4.87 -1.98
CA GLN A 50 -4.67 5.76 -2.74
C GLN A 50 -3.87 6.68 -1.81
N ALA A 51 -4.51 7.28 -0.81
CA ALA A 51 -3.85 8.12 0.18
C ALA A 51 -2.83 7.31 1.01
N ALA A 52 -3.19 6.09 1.44
CA ALA A 52 -2.29 5.19 2.16
C ALA A 52 -1.07 4.79 1.31
N ALA A 53 -1.27 4.48 0.02
CA ALA A 53 -0.19 4.19 -0.92
C ALA A 53 0.77 5.36 -1.07
N ARG A 54 0.24 6.58 -1.30
CA ARG A 54 1.07 7.80 -1.37
C ARG A 54 1.90 8.01 -0.11
N LYS A 55 1.34 7.76 1.07
CA LYS A 55 2.07 7.86 2.35
C LYS A 55 3.17 6.80 2.47
N ALA A 56 2.87 5.55 2.12
CA ALA A 56 3.83 4.44 2.20
C ALA A 56 5.01 4.61 1.23
N LEU A 57 4.77 5.17 0.05
CA LEU A 57 5.78 5.36 -1.01
C LEU A 57 6.51 6.71 -0.92
N GLY A 58 5.88 7.72 -0.30
CA GLY A 58 6.47 9.04 -0.06
C GLY A 58 7.24 9.16 1.25
N ALA A 59 7.00 8.27 2.22
CA ALA A 59 7.91 8.09 3.33
C ALA A 59 9.24 7.53 2.78
N LYS A 60 10.33 8.31 2.89
CA LYS A 60 11.68 7.73 2.77
C LYS A 60 11.72 6.52 3.71
N PRO A 61 12.23 5.35 3.28
CA PRO A 61 12.46 4.27 4.23
C PRO A 61 13.25 4.89 5.39
N SER A 62 12.71 4.79 6.60
CA SER A 62 13.46 5.15 7.79
C SER A 62 14.77 4.40 7.67
N GLU A 63 15.87 5.13 7.59
CA GLU A 63 17.20 4.59 7.81
C GLU A 63 17.08 3.76 9.09
N ALA A 64 17.21 2.45 8.95
CA ALA A 64 17.35 1.60 10.13
C ALA A 64 18.55 2.14 10.90
N PRO A 65 18.49 2.31 12.23
CA PRO A 65 19.67 2.70 12.97
C PRO A 65 20.77 1.67 12.67
N SER A 66 21.83 2.13 12.02
CA SER A 66 23.09 1.43 11.80
C SER A 66 23.83 1.29 13.14
N GLN A 67 23.21 0.60 14.09
CA GLN A 67 23.81 0.21 15.36
C GLN A 67 23.75 -1.32 15.46
N LEU A 68 24.91 -1.92 15.79
CA LEU A 68 25.34 -3.31 15.52
C LEU A 68 25.95 -3.35 14.11
N GLU A 69 27.20 -2.93 13.91
CA GLU A 69 28.38 -3.72 14.25
C GLU A 69 29.60 -2.80 14.49
N ASP A 70 29.68 -2.21 15.69
CA ASP A 70 30.92 -1.72 16.29
C ASP A 70 31.00 -2.35 17.69
N ALA A 71 31.26 -3.66 17.72
CA ALA A 71 31.58 -4.40 18.94
C ALA A 71 32.20 -5.76 18.60
N ALA A 72 33.51 -5.77 18.32
CA ALA A 72 34.51 -6.72 18.85
C ALA A 72 35.83 -6.58 18.09
#